data_AF-A0A087D4A9-F1
#
_entry.id   AF-A0A087D4A9-F1
#
_cell.length_a   1.000
_cell.length_b   1.000
_cell.length_c   1.000
_cell.angle_alpha   90.00
_cell.angle_beta   90.00
_cell.angle_gamma   90.00
#
_symmetry.space_group_name_H-M   'P 1'
#
loop_
_entity.id
_entity.type
_entity.pdbx_description
1 polymer ?
#
loop_
_entity_poly.entity_id
_entity_poly.type
_entity_poly.pdbx_seq_one_letter_code
_entity_poly.pdbx_strand_id
1 'polypeptide(L)'
;MRRHGTMTTILSGLLAASLLVGLPVGSAFADEPTDGTGAGQSATEVLDTLEVKGRAPKTGYKRTQFGKAWADVDHNGCDTRNDILNRDLTSVKYKWFTHKCVVKSGTLHDPYTGKDIKFKKGKKTSTAVQIDHVVALSDAWQKGAQKLSKTKRTELANDPYNLLAVQGRANQKKSDGDAATWLPSNKSFRCEYAARQIGVKHKYSLWVTKAEKKAMAKILSSCPTQTVPDYTGVGNPTAEKTTEEPDQAEQQTEQQTEQPAEQEQQPTEQTQTQSPAPAPTPEPTPAPQPQQQSVYYQNCTAAREAGAAPIYQGQPGYRSQLDRDHDGVACE
;
A
#
# COMPACT_ATOMS: atom_id res chain seq x y z
N MET A 1 -22.00 49.55 95.44
CA MET A 1 -21.19 50.79 95.57
C MET A 1 -19.79 50.51 95.06
N ARG A 2 -19.24 51.43 94.26
CA ARG A 2 -17.81 51.63 93.89
C ARG A 2 -17.16 50.50 93.07
N ARG A 3 -16.78 50.68 91.80
CA ARG A 3 -15.92 51.65 91.07
C ARG A 3 -14.53 51.06 90.78
N HIS A 4 -14.15 51.24 89.52
CA HIS A 4 -12.81 51.18 88.91
C HIS A 4 -12.25 49.80 88.50
N GLY A 5 -12.22 49.59 87.18
CA GLY A 5 -11.35 48.67 86.47
C GLY A 5 -10.98 49.29 85.12
N THR A 6 -9.73 49.71 85.03
CA THR A 6 -9.03 50.40 83.93
C THR A 6 -8.73 49.48 82.73
N MET A 7 -8.60 50.11 81.54
CA MET A 7 -7.79 49.73 80.36
C MET A 7 -8.01 48.30 79.79
N THR A 8 -8.17 48.10 78.49
CA THR A 8 -7.08 48.25 77.51
C THR A 8 -7.68 48.09 76.11
N THR A 9 -7.36 49.00 75.21
CA THR A 9 -7.63 48.94 73.77
C THR A 9 -6.67 47.94 73.13
N ILE A 10 -7.18 46.95 72.37
CA ILE A 10 -6.37 46.16 71.42
C ILE A 10 -7.03 46.18 70.04
N LEU A 11 -6.18 46.49 69.06
CA LEU A 11 -6.39 46.61 67.63
C LEU A 11 -6.89 45.34 66.94
N SER A 12 -7.76 45.57 65.96
CA SER A 12 -7.80 45.03 64.59
C SER A 12 -7.07 43.72 64.25
N GLY A 13 -7.84 42.78 63.69
CA GLY A 13 -7.34 41.68 62.87
C GLY A 13 -8.48 40.99 62.11
N LEU A 14 -8.89 41.55 60.97
CA LEU A 14 -9.71 40.86 59.98
C LEU A 14 -8.87 39.76 59.32
N LEU A 15 -9.37 38.52 59.34
CA LEU A 15 -8.95 37.44 58.45
C LEU A 15 -10.22 36.78 57.91
N ALA A 16 -10.70 37.26 56.76
CA ALA A 16 -11.73 36.61 55.99
C ALA A 16 -11.06 35.55 55.09
N ALA A 17 -11.24 34.28 55.42
CA ALA A 17 -10.81 33.16 54.58
C ALA A 17 -11.84 32.94 53.48
N SER A 18 -11.52 33.36 52.25
CA SER A 18 -12.30 33.02 51.05
C SER A 18 -11.86 31.66 50.52
N LEU A 19 -12.74 30.67 50.65
CA LEU A 19 -12.58 29.32 50.12
C LEU A 19 -12.86 29.35 48.59
N LEU A 20 -11.80 29.30 47.78
CA LEU A 20 -11.91 29.10 46.33
C LEU A 20 -12.05 27.61 46.03
N VAL A 21 -13.26 27.20 45.63
CA VAL A 21 -13.52 25.86 45.06
C VAL A 21 -13.04 25.88 43.60
N GLY A 22 -11.86 25.33 43.36
CA GLY A 22 -11.34 25.13 42.00
C GLY A 22 -12.06 23.96 41.32
N LEU A 23 -12.82 24.24 40.26
CA LEU A 23 -13.29 23.23 39.31
C LEU A 23 -12.10 22.79 38.43
N PRO A 24 -11.86 21.47 38.26
CA PRO A 24 -10.86 21.03 37.31
C PRO A 24 -11.39 21.31 35.90
N VAL A 25 -10.73 22.23 35.20
CA VAL A 25 -10.88 22.37 33.75
C VAL A 25 -10.23 21.13 33.14
N GLY A 26 -11.03 20.10 32.90
CA GLY A 26 -10.62 18.96 32.10
C GLY A 26 -10.31 19.44 30.70
N SER A 27 -9.04 19.41 30.31
CA SER A 27 -8.63 19.53 28.92
C SER A 27 -9.26 18.39 28.14
N ALA A 28 -10.37 18.67 27.45
CA ALA A 28 -10.86 17.82 26.37
C ALA A 28 -9.84 17.93 25.24
N PHE A 29 -8.91 16.99 25.17
CA PHE A 29 -8.22 16.72 23.91
C PHE A 29 -9.32 16.30 22.93
N ALA A 30 -9.55 17.10 21.90
CA ALA A 30 -10.41 16.69 20.81
C ALA A 30 -9.82 15.39 20.25
N ASP A 31 -10.59 14.31 20.27
CA ASP A 31 -10.29 13.14 19.45
C ASP A 31 -10.25 13.65 18.00
N GLU A 32 -9.04 13.73 17.43
CA GLU A 32 -8.85 13.96 16.01
C GLU A 32 -9.71 12.92 15.25
N PRO A 33 -10.36 13.28 14.13
CA PRO A 33 -11.15 12.33 13.37
C PRO A 33 -10.26 11.18 12.92
N THR A 34 -10.32 10.04 13.62
CA THR A 34 -9.57 8.86 13.20
C THR A 34 -10.15 8.41 11.87
N ASP A 35 -9.32 8.32 10.83
CA ASP A 35 -9.69 7.89 9.48
C ASP A 35 -10.02 6.37 9.39
N GLY A 36 -10.29 5.75 10.55
CA GLY A 36 -10.55 4.34 10.72
C GLY A 36 -9.32 3.45 10.56
N THR A 37 -8.09 3.99 10.45
CA THR A 37 -6.87 3.16 10.31
C THR A 37 -6.34 2.62 11.63
N GLY A 38 -6.64 3.28 12.75
CA GLY A 38 -5.94 3.07 14.01
C GLY A 38 -4.54 3.70 14.04
N ALA A 39 -4.31 4.72 13.22
CA ALA A 39 -3.10 5.53 13.19
C ALA A 39 -2.58 5.85 14.60
N GLY A 40 -1.29 5.62 14.82
CA GLY A 40 -0.63 5.89 16.11
C GLY A 40 -0.89 4.84 17.19
N GLN A 41 -1.86 3.94 17.02
CA GLN A 41 -2.08 2.82 17.93
C GLN A 41 -1.03 1.72 17.72
N SER A 42 -0.80 0.88 18.74
CA SER A 42 0.08 -0.27 18.61
C SER A 42 -0.40 -1.22 17.52
N ALA A 43 0.49 -1.61 16.60
CA ALA A 43 0.14 -2.56 15.55
C ALA A 43 -0.29 -3.92 16.10
N THR A 44 0.23 -4.31 17.27
CA THR A 44 -0.18 -5.56 17.93
C THR A 44 -1.61 -5.46 18.45
N GLU A 45 -1.99 -4.33 19.06
CA GLU A 45 -3.36 -4.10 19.56
C GLU A 45 -4.36 -4.08 18.40
N VAL A 46 -4.05 -3.38 17.31
CA VAL A 46 -4.91 -3.35 16.12
C VAL A 46 -5.02 -4.74 15.48
N LEU A 47 -3.93 -5.51 15.40
CA LEU A 47 -3.95 -6.89 14.91
C LEU A 47 -4.89 -7.78 15.74
N ASP A 48 -4.97 -7.55 17.06
CA ASP A 48 -5.84 -8.31 17.94
C ASP A 48 -7.33 -8.06 17.67
N THR A 49 -7.69 -6.88 17.18
CA THR A 49 -9.06 -6.53 16.76
C THR A 49 -9.48 -7.17 15.43
N LEU A 50 -8.54 -7.55 14.57
CA LEU A 50 -8.86 -8.09 13.25
C LEU A 50 -9.53 -9.46 13.37
N GLU A 51 -10.67 -9.60 12.68
CA GLU A 51 -11.38 -10.85 12.55
C GLU A 51 -10.49 -11.92 11.89
N VAL A 52 -10.59 -13.17 12.37
CA VAL A 52 -9.81 -14.31 11.86
C VAL A 52 -10.73 -15.29 11.15
N LYS A 53 -10.56 -15.47 9.84
CA LYS A 53 -11.34 -16.39 9.00
C LYS A 53 -10.46 -17.08 7.95
N GLY A 54 -10.99 -18.12 7.29
CA GLY A 54 -10.37 -18.69 6.09
C GLY A 54 -10.40 -17.73 4.89
N ARG A 55 -9.69 -18.08 3.82
CA ARG A 55 -9.84 -17.39 2.53
C ARG A 55 -11.23 -17.69 1.95
N ALA A 56 -11.95 -16.66 1.52
CA ALA A 56 -13.14 -16.85 0.69
C ALA A 56 -12.73 -17.20 -0.75
N PRO A 57 -13.62 -17.79 -1.56
CA PRO A 57 -13.34 -18.08 -2.96
C PRO A 57 -12.95 -16.84 -3.76
N LYS A 58 -12.07 -17.02 -4.74
CA LYS A 58 -11.68 -15.96 -5.70
C LYS A 58 -12.71 -15.74 -6.82
N THR A 59 -13.81 -16.50 -6.82
CA THR A 59 -14.88 -16.41 -7.81
C THR A 59 -15.39 -14.98 -7.96
N GLY A 60 -15.57 -14.53 -9.20
CA GLY A 60 -16.06 -13.19 -9.52
C GLY A 60 -15.02 -12.07 -9.40
N TYR A 61 -13.80 -12.37 -8.92
CA TYR A 61 -12.73 -11.38 -8.89
C TYR A 61 -12.34 -10.95 -10.30
N LYS A 62 -12.42 -9.64 -10.54
CA LYS A 62 -11.78 -8.93 -11.65
C LYS A 62 -11.25 -7.63 -11.09
N ARG A 63 -10.11 -7.14 -11.59
CA ARG A 63 -9.57 -5.85 -11.13
C ARG A 63 -10.51 -4.68 -11.38
N THR A 64 -11.26 -4.76 -12.47
CA THR A 64 -12.34 -3.81 -12.77
C THR A 64 -13.40 -3.75 -11.69
N GLN A 65 -13.50 -4.70 -10.76
CA GLN A 65 -14.36 -4.62 -9.56
C GLN A 65 -13.92 -3.55 -8.56
N PHE A 66 -12.68 -3.07 -8.66
CA PHE A 66 -12.10 -2.00 -7.85
C PHE A 66 -12.10 -0.64 -8.55
N GLY A 67 -12.84 -0.49 -9.65
CA GLY A 67 -13.03 0.80 -10.31
C GLY A 67 -11.96 1.08 -11.35
N LYS A 68 -11.82 2.36 -11.70
CA LYS A 68 -10.77 2.83 -12.61
C LYS A 68 -9.44 2.72 -11.87
N ALA A 69 -8.45 2.20 -12.58
CA ALA A 69 -7.09 2.07 -12.11
C ALA A 69 -6.43 3.48 -12.11
N TRP A 70 -5.60 3.77 -11.09
CA TRP A 70 -5.09 5.10 -10.71
C TRP A 70 -6.13 6.22 -10.89
N ALA A 71 -7.29 6.07 -10.25
CA ALA A 71 -8.33 7.11 -10.29
C ALA A 71 -7.94 8.29 -9.40
N ASP A 72 -8.07 9.51 -9.90
CA ASP A 72 -8.00 10.73 -9.10
C ASP A 72 -9.20 10.78 -8.12
N VAL A 73 -9.03 10.15 -6.95
CA VAL A 73 -10.07 9.98 -5.91
C VAL A 73 -10.10 11.13 -4.91
N ASP A 74 -9.02 11.91 -4.82
CA ASP A 74 -8.94 13.11 -3.98
C ASP A 74 -9.24 14.40 -4.77
N HIS A 75 -9.42 14.29 -6.09
CA HIS A 75 -9.75 15.37 -7.02
C HIS A 75 -8.69 16.47 -7.05
N ASN A 76 -7.42 16.10 -6.85
CA ASN A 76 -6.30 17.04 -6.87
C ASN A 76 -5.80 17.33 -8.30
N GLY A 77 -6.30 16.61 -9.32
CA GLY A 77 -5.93 16.76 -10.73
C GLY A 77 -4.79 15.84 -11.19
N CYS A 78 -4.22 15.05 -10.29
CA CYS A 78 -3.22 14.03 -10.56
C CYS A 78 -3.85 12.64 -10.45
N ASP A 79 -3.38 11.67 -11.25
CA ASP A 79 -3.75 10.28 -11.00
C ASP A 79 -3.02 9.73 -9.76
N THR A 80 -3.62 8.75 -9.09
CA THR A 80 -3.05 8.17 -7.87
C THR A 80 -1.63 7.69 -8.05
N ARG A 81 -1.27 7.15 -9.22
CA ARG A 81 0.11 6.69 -9.45
C ARG A 81 1.08 7.85 -9.33
N ASN A 82 0.78 8.98 -9.93
CA ASN A 82 1.62 10.15 -9.81
C ASN A 82 1.64 10.70 -8.38
N ASP A 83 0.54 10.62 -7.64
CA ASP A 83 0.54 10.97 -6.20
C ASP A 83 1.52 10.09 -5.41
N ILE A 84 1.49 8.77 -5.64
CA ILE A 84 2.40 7.85 -4.96
C ILE A 84 3.84 8.05 -5.40
N LEU A 85 4.10 8.29 -6.70
CA LEU A 85 5.44 8.62 -7.17
C LEU A 85 5.96 9.94 -6.58
N ASN A 86 5.10 10.95 -6.44
CA ASN A 86 5.45 12.22 -5.81
C ASN A 86 5.78 12.06 -4.33
N ARG A 87 5.02 11.21 -3.63
CA ARG A 87 5.24 10.92 -2.21
C ARG A 87 6.52 10.11 -1.97
N ASP A 88 6.76 9.09 -2.79
CA ASP A 88 7.77 8.06 -2.47
C ASP A 88 9.12 8.25 -3.17
N LEU A 89 9.18 9.10 -4.21
CA LEU A 89 10.45 9.42 -4.88
C LEU A 89 11.10 10.66 -4.29
N THR A 90 12.44 10.65 -4.26
CA THR A 90 13.25 11.83 -4.00
C THR A 90 13.79 12.42 -5.31
N SER A 91 14.24 13.68 -5.28
CA SER A 91 14.79 14.38 -6.46
C SER A 91 13.86 14.34 -7.68
N VAL A 92 12.56 14.53 -7.44
CA VAL A 92 11.51 14.40 -8.46
C VAL A 92 11.64 15.49 -9.53
N LYS A 93 11.54 15.08 -10.80
CA LYS A 93 11.39 15.98 -11.94
C LYS A 93 10.06 15.72 -12.62
N TYR A 94 9.41 16.80 -13.03
CA TYR A 94 8.04 16.79 -13.54
C TYR A 94 7.98 17.02 -15.05
N LYS A 95 6.87 16.63 -15.67
CA LYS A 95 6.53 17.08 -17.03
C LYS A 95 6.12 18.55 -16.96
N TRP A 96 6.66 19.34 -17.88
CA TRP A 96 6.31 20.76 -18.00
C TRP A 96 4.80 20.94 -18.22
N PHE A 97 4.24 22.02 -17.68
CA PHE A 97 2.80 22.34 -17.68
C PHE A 97 1.86 21.30 -17.07
N THR A 98 2.33 20.53 -16.09
CA THR A 98 1.45 19.59 -15.35
C THR A 98 1.23 19.97 -13.89
N HIS A 99 1.60 21.19 -13.48
CA HIS A 99 1.47 21.67 -12.09
C HIS A 99 2.03 20.68 -11.05
N LYS A 100 3.17 20.05 -11.36
CA LYS A 100 3.82 19.00 -10.54
C LYS A 100 3.00 17.69 -10.40
N CYS A 101 2.00 17.44 -11.24
CA CYS A 101 1.35 16.13 -11.28
C CYS A 101 2.22 15.08 -11.94
N VAL A 102 2.61 15.26 -13.21
CA VAL A 102 3.18 14.13 -13.96
C VAL A 102 4.66 13.96 -13.67
N VAL A 103 5.02 12.89 -12.97
CA VAL A 103 6.41 12.54 -12.65
C VAL A 103 7.13 11.99 -13.90
N LYS A 104 8.26 12.61 -14.25
CA LYS A 104 9.16 12.15 -15.32
C LYS A 104 10.34 11.34 -14.79
N SER A 105 10.86 11.66 -13.61
CA SER A 105 11.97 10.93 -12.99
C SER A 105 12.12 11.24 -11.51
N GLY A 106 12.86 10.39 -10.80
CA GLY A 106 13.24 10.57 -9.39
C GLY A 106 14.11 9.40 -8.94
N THR A 107 14.42 9.33 -7.65
CA THR A 107 15.10 8.19 -7.05
C THR A 107 14.17 7.53 -6.04
N LEU A 108 13.93 6.23 -6.21
CA LEU A 108 13.21 5.43 -5.24
C LEU A 108 14.21 4.80 -4.27
N HIS A 109 14.06 5.06 -2.98
CA HIS A 109 14.68 4.26 -1.93
C HIS A 109 13.74 3.07 -1.65
N ASP A 110 13.91 1.97 -2.39
CA ASP A 110 12.89 0.91 -2.46
C ASP A 110 12.70 0.21 -1.10
N PRO A 111 11.51 0.28 -0.49
CA PRO A 111 11.28 -0.30 0.82
C PRO A 111 11.34 -1.83 0.79
N TYR A 112 11.02 -2.47 -0.36
CA TYR A 112 10.93 -3.94 -0.44
C TYR A 112 12.29 -4.63 -0.52
N THR A 113 13.26 -4.02 -1.20
CA THR A 113 14.60 -4.59 -1.41
C THR A 113 15.72 -3.81 -0.75
N GLY A 114 15.47 -2.60 -0.26
CA GLY A 114 16.47 -1.72 0.36
C GLY A 114 17.45 -1.15 -0.66
N LYS A 115 17.09 -1.12 -1.94
CA LYS A 115 17.94 -0.66 -3.05
C LYS A 115 17.49 0.70 -3.54
N ASP A 116 18.45 1.50 -3.97
CA ASP A 116 18.16 2.74 -4.68
C ASP A 116 17.90 2.48 -6.16
N ILE A 117 16.80 2.99 -6.69
CA ILE A 117 16.40 2.82 -8.08
C ILE A 117 16.19 4.20 -8.71
N LYS A 118 17.00 4.52 -9.71
CA LYS A 118 16.80 5.72 -10.52
C LYS A 118 15.62 5.49 -11.46
N PHE A 119 14.49 6.12 -11.13
CA PHE A 119 13.29 6.08 -11.94
C PHE A 119 13.37 7.14 -13.05
N LYS A 120 13.09 6.73 -14.28
CA LYS A 120 12.78 7.61 -15.41
C LYS A 120 11.59 7.02 -16.15
N LYS A 121 10.56 7.81 -16.41
CA LYS A 121 9.40 7.38 -17.18
C LYS A 121 9.86 6.99 -18.59
N GLY A 122 9.61 5.74 -18.98
CA GLY A 122 9.99 5.17 -20.28
C GLY A 122 10.30 3.66 -20.22
N LYS A 123 10.50 3.05 -21.40
CA LYS A 123 10.62 1.58 -21.60
C LYS A 123 11.59 0.88 -20.63
N LYS A 124 12.71 1.53 -20.26
CA LYS A 124 13.78 0.91 -19.47
C LYS A 124 13.51 0.82 -17.97
N THR A 125 12.78 1.78 -17.40
CA THR A 125 12.70 1.95 -15.94
C THR A 125 11.27 2.08 -15.40
N SER A 126 10.26 2.25 -16.27
CA SER A 126 8.84 2.23 -15.84
C SER A 126 8.42 0.88 -15.27
N THR A 127 9.00 -0.23 -15.74
CA THR A 127 8.74 -1.58 -15.19
C THR A 127 9.59 -1.85 -13.94
N ALA A 128 10.66 -1.08 -13.73
CA ALA A 128 11.55 -1.22 -12.58
C ALA A 128 10.94 -0.63 -11.30
N VAL A 129 10.07 0.37 -11.42
CA VAL A 129 9.28 0.95 -10.31
C VAL A 129 7.79 0.76 -10.59
N GLN A 130 7.11 0.02 -9.72
CA GLN A 130 5.68 -0.21 -9.78
C GLN A 130 5.02 0.38 -8.53
N ILE A 131 3.74 0.71 -8.64
CA ILE A 131 2.93 1.02 -7.47
C ILE A 131 2.27 -0.29 -7.03
N ASP A 132 2.60 -0.75 -5.84
CA ASP A 132 2.04 -1.96 -5.26
C ASP A 132 0.89 -1.64 -4.30
N HIS A 133 -0.14 -2.49 -4.34
CA HIS A 133 -1.13 -2.60 -3.29
C HIS A 133 -0.56 -3.45 -2.14
N VAL A 134 -0.16 -2.83 -1.03
CA VAL A 134 0.47 -3.48 0.12
C VAL A 134 -0.38 -4.65 0.63
N VAL A 135 -1.70 -4.49 0.66
CA VAL A 135 -2.68 -5.58 0.62
C VAL A 135 -3.18 -5.74 -0.82
N ALA A 136 -2.74 -6.82 -1.50
CA ALA A 136 -3.07 -7.06 -2.90
C ALA A 136 -4.59 -7.16 -3.12
N LEU A 137 -5.11 -6.60 -4.22
CA LEU A 137 -6.56 -6.56 -4.48
C LEU A 137 -7.21 -7.95 -4.55
N SER A 138 -6.49 -8.95 -5.08
CA SER A 138 -6.93 -10.35 -5.11
C SER A 138 -7.00 -10.97 -3.70
N ASP A 139 -6.05 -10.63 -2.83
CA ASP A 139 -6.06 -11.05 -1.42
C ASP A 139 -7.21 -10.38 -0.68
N ALA A 140 -7.38 -9.07 -0.86
CA ALA A 140 -8.46 -8.30 -0.28
C ALA A 140 -9.83 -8.84 -0.68
N TRP A 141 -10.03 -9.24 -1.96
CA TRP A 141 -11.27 -9.85 -2.43
C TRP A 141 -11.65 -11.10 -1.62
N GLN A 142 -10.69 -12.00 -1.46
CA GLN A 142 -10.82 -13.24 -0.70
C GLN A 142 -10.92 -13.01 0.81
N LYS A 143 -10.66 -11.78 1.28
CA LYS A 143 -10.62 -11.40 2.70
C LYS A 143 -11.57 -10.26 3.08
N GLY A 144 -12.59 -10.02 2.27
CA GLY A 144 -13.73 -9.17 2.62
C GLY A 144 -14.12 -8.13 1.59
N ALA A 145 -13.24 -7.77 0.66
CA ALA A 145 -13.52 -6.73 -0.32
C ALA A 145 -14.67 -7.08 -1.28
N GLN A 146 -15.00 -8.36 -1.46
CA GLN A 146 -16.19 -8.76 -2.22
C GLN A 146 -17.52 -8.25 -1.59
N LYS A 147 -17.54 -8.00 -0.28
CA LYS A 147 -18.70 -7.46 0.46
C LYS A 147 -18.73 -5.93 0.50
N LEU A 148 -17.63 -5.28 0.14
CA LEU A 148 -17.57 -3.83 0.09
C LEU A 148 -18.42 -3.30 -1.06
N SER A 149 -18.96 -2.09 -0.87
CA SER A 149 -19.58 -1.35 -1.97
C SER A 149 -18.54 -1.09 -3.07
N LYS A 150 -19.03 -0.82 -4.29
CA LYS A 150 -18.16 -0.47 -5.41
C LYS A 150 -17.25 0.72 -5.07
N THR A 151 -17.81 1.76 -4.47
CA THR A 151 -17.08 2.96 -4.03
C THR A 151 -15.98 2.60 -3.04
N LYS A 152 -16.27 1.80 -2.00
CA LYS A 152 -15.26 1.39 -1.01
C LYS A 152 -14.15 0.52 -1.62
N ARG A 153 -14.46 -0.30 -2.63
CA ARG A 153 -13.41 -1.00 -3.40
C ARG A 153 -12.54 -0.04 -4.21
N THR A 154 -13.14 0.98 -4.83
CA THR A 154 -12.38 2.03 -5.54
C THR A 154 -11.49 2.81 -4.59
N GLU A 155 -11.99 3.18 -3.42
CA GLU A 155 -11.17 3.80 -2.36
C GLU A 155 -10.00 2.89 -1.97
N LEU A 156 -10.25 1.62 -1.62
CA LEU A 156 -9.18 0.67 -1.24
C LEU A 156 -8.08 0.51 -2.31
N ALA A 157 -8.44 0.59 -3.59
CA ALA A 157 -7.49 0.48 -4.68
C ALA A 157 -6.69 1.75 -4.97
N ASN A 158 -7.17 2.92 -4.53
CA ASN A 158 -6.54 4.21 -4.79
C ASN A 158 -6.08 4.91 -3.51
N ASP A 159 -6.26 4.30 -2.33
CA ASP A 159 -5.85 4.85 -1.05
C ASP A 159 -4.31 4.81 -0.91
N PRO A 160 -3.63 5.96 -0.75
CA PRO A 160 -2.20 6.02 -0.50
C PRO A 160 -1.75 5.15 0.68
N TYR A 161 -2.65 4.88 1.62
CA TYR A 161 -2.38 3.98 2.73
C TYR A 161 -2.11 2.53 2.30
N ASN A 162 -2.81 2.08 1.26
CA ASN A 162 -2.62 0.76 0.68
C ASN A 162 -1.59 0.76 -0.47
N LEU A 163 -0.99 1.90 -0.81
CA LEU A 163 -0.12 2.01 -1.98
C LEU A 163 1.33 2.39 -1.62
N LEU A 164 2.29 1.78 -2.31
CA LEU A 164 3.72 2.11 -2.23
C LEU A 164 4.39 2.03 -3.61
N ALA A 165 5.26 2.98 -3.92
CA ALA A 165 6.22 2.80 -5.01
C ALA A 165 7.30 1.81 -4.57
N VAL A 166 7.48 0.74 -5.35
CA VAL A 166 8.38 -0.37 -5.01
C VAL A 166 9.10 -0.90 -6.25
N GLN A 167 10.16 -1.69 -6.05
CA GLN A 167 10.81 -2.40 -7.13
C GLN A 167 9.85 -3.39 -7.81
N GLY A 168 9.71 -3.27 -9.13
CA GLY A 168 8.77 -4.06 -9.93
C GLY A 168 8.98 -5.58 -9.85
N ARG A 169 10.23 -6.08 -9.85
CA ARG A 169 10.48 -7.53 -9.70
C ARG A 169 10.11 -8.06 -8.32
N ALA A 170 10.32 -7.27 -7.26
CA ALA A 170 9.89 -7.64 -5.91
C ALA A 170 8.36 -7.70 -5.82
N ASN A 171 7.68 -6.72 -6.41
CA ASN A 171 6.22 -6.69 -6.50
C ASN A 171 5.66 -7.89 -7.28
N GLN A 172 6.25 -8.22 -8.43
CA GLN A 172 5.86 -9.39 -9.21
C GLN A 172 6.00 -10.70 -8.43
N LYS A 173 7.06 -10.82 -7.61
CA LYS A 173 7.25 -11.98 -6.71
C LYS A 173 6.24 -12.01 -5.56
N LYS A 174 5.83 -10.85 -5.04
CA LYS A 174 4.78 -10.74 -4.02
C LYS A 174 3.45 -11.28 -4.54
N SER A 175 3.10 -10.92 -5.78
CA SER A 175 1.85 -11.37 -6.40
C SER A 175 0.63 -11.03 -5.52
N ASP A 176 -0.27 -11.97 -5.26
CA ASP A 176 -1.36 -11.83 -4.26
C ASP A 176 -1.04 -12.43 -2.89
N GLY A 177 0.25 -12.61 -2.58
CA GLY A 177 0.70 -13.13 -1.29
C GLY A 177 0.42 -12.20 -0.12
N ASP A 178 -0.08 -12.77 0.97
CA ASP A 178 -0.20 -12.10 2.26
C ASP A 178 1.10 -12.18 3.08
N ALA A 179 1.11 -11.60 4.29
CA ALA A 179 2.27 -11.62 5.18
C ALA A 179 2.75 -13.04 5.60
N ALA A 180 1.92 -14.08 5.46
CA ALA A 180 2.35 -15.46 5.66
C ALA A 180 3.00 -16.07 4.42
N THR A 181 2.68 -15.55 3.23
CA THR A 181 3.13 -16.07 1.94
C THR A 181 4.39 -15.37 1.44
N TRP A 182 4.47 -14.04 1.62
CA TRP A 182 5.57 -13.23 1.12
C TRP A 182 5.90 -12.09 2.07
N LEU A 183 7.20 -11.82 2.24
CA LEU A 183 7.71 -10.68 2.98
C LEU A 183 8.80 -9.95 2.19
N PRO A 184 8.93 -8.63 2.34
CA PRO A 184 10.07 -7.87 1.83
C PRO A 184 11.40 -8.54 2.14
N SER A 185 12.31 -8.56 1.15
CA SER A 185 13.69 -9.02 1.37
C SER A 185 14.46 -8.06 2.27
N ASN A 186 14.09 -6.77 2.24
CA ASN A 186 14.57 -5.79 3.19
C ASN A 186 13.99 -6.07 4.58
N LYS A 187 14.80 -6.61 5.49
CA LYS A 187 14.34 -7.04 6.81
C LYS A 187 13.94 -5.87 7.70
N SER A 188 14.61 -4.71 7.60
CA SER A 188 14.30 -3.54 8.43
C SER A 188 12.90 -2.98 8.16
N PHE A 189 12.37 -3.17 6.95
CA PHE A 189 11.05 -2.69 6.56
C PHE A 189 9.90 -3.63 6.96
N ARG A 190 10.17 -4.85 7.46
CA ARG A 190 9.11 -5.86 7.68
C ARG A 190 8.09 -5.44 8.75
N CYS A 191 8.52 -4.72 9.78
CA CYS A 191 7.63 -4.21 10.83
C CYS A 191 6.64 -3.20 10.26
N GLU A 192 7.12 -2.22 9.51
CA GLU A 192 6.27 -1.24 8.85
C GLU A 192 5.34 -1.90 7.82
N TYR A 193 5.85 -2.86 7.03
CA TYR A 193 5.04 -3.63 6.10
C TYR A 193 3.87 -4.36 6.79
N ALA A 194 4.15 -5.06 7.89
CA ALA A 194 3.11 -5.77 8.66
C ALA A 194 2.11 -4.77 9.28
N ALA A 195 2.60 -3.70 9.91
CA ALA A 195 1.76 -2.68 10.54
C ALA A 195 0.85 -1.97 9.51
N ARG A 196 1.36 -1.67 8.32
CA ARG A 196 0.56 -1.09 7.25
C ARG A 196 -0.51 -2.04 6.73
N GLN A 197 -0.20 -3.34 6.55
CA GLN A 197 -1.23 -4.32 6.20
C GLN A 197 -2.32 -4.43 7.27
N ILE A 198 -1.95 -4.39 8.55
CA ILE A 198 -2.88 -4.40 9.68
C ILE A 198 -3.82 -3.20 9.61
N GLY A 199 -3.27 -2.00 9.46
CA GLY A 199 -4.04 -0.78 9.32
C GLY A 199 -5.00 -0.81 8.13
N VAL A 200 -4.52 -1.21 6.94
CA VAL A 200 -5.38 -1.31 5.74
C VAL A 200 -6.54 -2.26 5.99
N LYS A 201 -6.27 -3.42 6.60
CA LYS A 201 -7.32 -4.39 6.91
C LYS A 201 -8.29 -3.86 7.96
N HIS A 202 -7.81 -3.11 8.95
CA HIS A 202 -8.65 -2.45 9.94
C HIS A 202 -9.58 -1.42 9.26
N LYS A 203 -9.01 -0.47 8.50
CA LYS A 203 -9.74 0.60 7.79
C LYS A 203 -10.86 0.08 6.89
N TYR A 204 -10.59 -1.00 6.17
CA TYR A 204 -11.55 -1.57 5.20
C TYR A 204 -12.32 -2.78 5.74
N SER A 205 -12.25 -3.05 7.04
CA SER A 205 -12.93 -4.19 7.69
C SER A 205 -12.65 -5.53 6.98
N LEU A 206 -11.41 -5.72 6.55
CA LEU A 206 -10.92 -6.96 5.96
C LEU A 206 -10.42 -7.89 7.08
N TRP A 207 -10.60 -9.19 6.90
CA TRP A 207 -10.11 -10.18 7.87
C TRP A 207 -8.70 -10.68 7.53
N VAL A 208 -8.10 -11.38 8.48
CA VAL A 208 -6.84 -12.11 8.31
C VAL A 208 -7.08 -13.62 8.40
N THR A 209 -6.19 -14.40 7.79
CA THR A 209 -6.15 -15.84 8.08
C THR A 209 -5.42 -16.12 9.39
N LYS A 210 -5.63 -17.30 9.98
CA LYS A 210 -4.87 -17.74 11.16
C LYS A 210 -3.35 -17.76 10.89
N ALA A 211 -2.94 -18.17 9.69
CA ALA A 211 -1.53 -18.18 9.29
C ALA A 211 -0.96 -16.76 9.16
N GLU A 212 -1.73 -15.87 8.53
CA GLU A 212 -1.37 -14.45 8.37
C GLU A 212 -1.26 -13.72 9.71
N LYS A 213 -2.25 -13.86 10.61
CA LYS A 213 -2.19 -13.27 11.96
C LYS A 213 -0.97 -13.75 12.74
N LYS A 214 -0.66 -15.06 12.67
CA LYS A 214 0.54 -15.63 13.29
C LYS A 214 1.82 -15.06 12.68
N ALA A 215 1.89 -14.89 11.36
CA ALA A 215 3.04 -14.31 10.69
C ALA A 215 3.25 -12.84 11.08
N MET A 216 2.19 -12.04 11.07
CA MET A 216 2.22 -10.64 11.50
C MET A 216 2.66 -10.50 12.97
N ALA A 217 2.07 -11.29 13.88
CA ALA A 217 2.47 -11.28 15.29
C ALA A 217 3.95 -11.65 15.51
N LYS A 218 4.46 -12.64 14.75
CA LYS A 218 5.88 -13.02 14.79
C LYS A 218 6.80 -11.92 14.29
N ILE A 219 6.37 -11.13 13.32
CA ILE A 219 7.15 -9.98 12.84
C ILE A 219 7.16 -8.90 13.93
N LEU A 220 5.98 -8.55 14.46
CA LEU A 220 5.82 -7.52 15.48
C LEU A 220 6.51 -7.85 16.80
N SER A 221 6.71 -9.13 17.14
CA SER A 221 7.49 -9.49 18.34
C SER A 221 8.95 -9.02 18.28
N SER A 222 9.47 -8.68 17.10
CA SER A 222 10.81 -8.08 16.94
C SER A 222 10.81 -6.54 17.01
N CYS A 223 9.64 -5.91 17.09
CA CYS A 223 9.43 -4.47 17.06
C CYS A 223 8.15 -4.09 17.84
N PRO A 224 8.11 -4.31 19.17
CA PRO A 224 6.89 -4.20 19.98
C PRO A 224 6.33 -2.78 20.07
N THR A 225 7.13 -1.76 19.75
CA THR A 225 6.72 -0.35 19.72
C THR A 225 6.23 0.10 18.36
N GLN A 226 6.16 -0.80 17.36
CA GLN A 226 5.66 -0.46 16.03
C GLN A 226 4.18 -0.07 16.12
N THR A 227 3.87 1.15 15.71
CA THR A 227 2.51 1.62 15.56
C THR A 227 2.00 1.36 14.16
N VAL A 228 0.67 1.32 14.02
CA VAL A 228 0.02 1.43 12.72
C VAL A 228 0.30 2.84 12.18
N PRO A 229 0.82 2.97 10.94
CA PRO A 229 1.24 4.27 10.46
C PRO A 229 0.04 5.19 10.22
N ASP A 230 0.23 6.48 10.47
CA ASP A 230 -0.70 7.54 10.07
C ASP A 230 -0.37 7.96 8.64
N TYR A 231 -1.29 7.71 7.72
CA TYR A 231 -1.25 8.31 6.39
C TYR A 231 -2.61 8.93 6.09
N THR A 232 -3.08 9.77 7.01
CA THR A 232 -3.97 10.85 6.59
C THR A 232 -3.16 11.76 5.68
N GLY A 233 -3.54 11.82 4.41
CA GLY A 233 -2.77 12.51 3.38
C GLY A 233 -2.78 14.02 3.53
N VAL A 234 -2.08 14.60 4.53
CA VAL A 234 -1.37 15.90 4.50
C VAL A 234 -0.36 15.92 5.66
N GLY A 235 0.81 15.31 5.48
CA GLY A 235 1.89 15.29 6.48
C GLY A 235 3.23 15.62 5.84
N ASN A 236 3.52 16.91 5.77
CA ASN A 236 4.75 17.56 5.28
C ASN A 236 6.06 16.77 5.55
N PRO A 237 6.78 16.26 4.54
CA PRO A 237 8.17 15.85 4.70
C PRO A 237 9.07 17.07 4.44
N THR A 238 8.94 18.12 5.25
CA THR A 238 9.94 19.21 5.26
C THR A 238 9.96 19.93 6.60
N ALA A 239 10.66 19.35 7.58
CA ALA A 239 11.56 20.15 8.38
C ALA A 239 12.93 20.12 7.68
N GLU A 240 13.42 21.32 7.39
CA GLU A 240 14.74 21.71 6.87
C GLU A 240 15.06 21.64 5.35
N LYS A 241 15.25 22.87 4.82
CA LYS A 241 16.25 23.33 3.82
C LYS A 241 16.07 22.87 2.35
N THR A 242 16.10 23.72 1.31
CA THR A 242 16.70 25.04 1.09
C THR A 242 16.06 25.68 -0.15
N THR A 243 16.04 27.02 -0.12
CA THR A 243 15.97 28.04 -1.19
C THR A 243 16.41 27.61 -2.60
N GLU A 244 15.67 28.02 -3.64
CA GLU A 244 16.17 28.84 -4.77
C GLU A 244 15.08 29.22 -5.80
N GLU A 245 15.24 30.43 -6.34
CA GLU A 245 14.42 31.18 -7.31
C GLU A 245 14.54 30.63 -8.76
N PRO A 246 13.73 31.11 -9.73
CA PRO A 246 13.45 30.41 -10.97
C PRO A 246 14.44 30.73 -12.09
N ASP A 247 14.68 29.77 -12.97
CA ASP A 247 15.25 30.03 -14.28
C ASP A 247 14.31 29.57 -15.40
N GLN A 248 14.10 30.49 -16.33
CA GLN A 248 13.24 30.44 -17.50
C GLN A 248 14.13 30.24 -18.72
N ALA A 249 14.09 29.06 -19.34
CA ALA A 249 14.25 28.90 -20.80
C ALA A 249 14.16 27.42 -21.14
N GLU A 250 13.07 27.01 -21.79
CA GLU A 250 13.11 26.47 -23.15
C GLU A 250 11.70 26.01 -23.53
N GLN A 251 11.17 26.73 -24.52
CA GLN A 251 9.89 26.52 -25.16
C GLN A 251 10.02 25.54 -26.33
N GLN A 252 8.92 24.83 -26.59
CA GLN A 252 8.56 24.08 -27.81
C GLN A 252 9.34 22.75 -27.96
N THR A 253 8.71 21.58 -28.03
CA THR A 253 7.51 21.19 -28.79
C THR A 253 7.03 19.84 -28.23
N GLU A 254 5.71 19.65 -28.14
CA GLU A 254 4.96 18.38 -28.40
C GLU A 254 3.65 18.35 -27.59
N GLN A 255 2.59 18.69 -28.31
CA GLN A 255 1.19 18.50 -27.96
C GLN A 255 0.77 17.04 -28.21
N GLN A 256 -0.12 16.56 -27.32
CA GLN A 256 -1.00 15.38 -27.46
C GLN A 256 -0.29 14.01 -27.60
N THR A 257 -0.64 12.97 -26.86
CA THR A 257 -1.99 12.54 -26.48
C THR A 257 -1.92 11.73 -25.18
N GLU A 258 -3.03 11.77 -24.46
CA GLU A 258 -3.22 11.23 -23.12
C GLU A 258 -3.23 9.69 -23.04
N GLN A 259 -2.72 9.23 -21.89
CA GLN A 259 -2.93 8.02 -21.09
C GLN A 259 -4.20 7.17 -21.28
N PRO A 260 -4.31 5.99 -20.60
CA PRO A 260 -3.27 5.24 -19.89
C PRO A 260 -3.26 3.73 -20.18
N ALA A 261 -2.05 3.17 -20.21
CA ALA A 261 -1.82 1.77 -19.88
C ALA A 261 -1.94 1.60 -18.36
N GLU A 262 -2.85 0.72 -17.91
CA GLU A 262 -2.90 0.30 -16.52
C GLU A 262 -3.57 -1.07 -16.27
N GLN A 263 -2.69 -2.06 -16.14
CA GLN A 263 -2.58 -3.06 -15.06
C GLN A 263 -3.56 -4.24 -14.86
N GLU A 264 -2.90 -5.41 -14.84
CA GLU A 264 -2.91 -6.46 -13.80
C GLU A 264 -3.89 -7.66 -13.97
N GLN A 265 -3.34 -8.89 -14.11
CA GLN A 265 -2.96 -9.89 -13.08
C GLN A 265 -4.08 -10.80 -12.58
N GLN A 266 -3.80 -12.11 -12.54
CA GLN A 266 -4.44 -13.08 -11.66
C GLN A 266 -3.46 -14.23 -11.27
N PRO A 267 -3.22 -14.50 -9.97
CA PRO A 267 -2.41 -15.66 -9.53
C PRO A 267 -3.23 -16.88 -9.07
N THR A 268 -2.60 -18.05 -9.09
CA THR A 268 -3.14 -19.38 -8.72
C THR A 268 -2.79 -19.79 -7.29
N GLU A 269 -3.71 -20.54 -6.69
CA GLU A 269 -3.72 -21.07 -5.31
C GLU A 269 -2.99 -22.43 -5.24
N GLN A 270 -2.16 -22.67 -4.21
CA GLN A 270 -1.65 -24.01 -3.88
C GLN A 270 -1.68 -24.31 -2.37
N THR A 271 -2.31 -25.42 -2.04
CA THR A 271 -2.38 -26.05 -0.72
C THR A 271 -1.12 -26.88 -0.44
N GLN A 272 -0.60 -26.78 0.78
CA GLN A 272 0.41 -27.71 1.33
C GLN A 272 -0.15 -28.44 2.55
N THR A 273 0.10 -29.76 2.61
CA THR A 273 0.17 -30.51 3.87
C THR A 273 1.27 -31.57 3.80
N GLN A 274 2.26 -31.36 4.69
CA GLN A 274 2.91 -32.29 5.65
C GLN A 274 3.82 -33.45 5.16
N SER A 275 4.90 -33.64 5.93
CA SER A 275 5.81 -34.80 5.98
C SER A 275 6.21 -35.04 7.45
N PRO A 276 6.54 -36.28 7.93
CA PRO A 276 7.84 -36.93 7.61
C PRO A 276 7.92 -38.50 7.53
N ALA A 277 8.89 -38.99 6.70
CA ALA A 277 9.81 -40.19 6.66
C ALA A 277 9.52 -41.57 7.33
N PRO A 278 10.10 -42.76 6.91
CA PRO A 278 11.39 -42.98 6.19
C PRO A 278 11.57 -44.19 5.17
N ALA A 279 12.77 -44.21 4.51
CA ALA A 279 13.58 -45.27 3.84
C ALA A 279 13.27 -45.78 2.39
N PRO A 280 14.30 -46.17 1.58
CA PRO A 280 14.27 -46.11 0.11
C PRO A 280 14.12 -47.46 -0.63
N THR A 281 13.43 -47.46 -1.78
CA THR A 281 13.34 -48.57 -2.76
C THR A 281 13.28 -47.95 -4.19
N PRO A 282 13.73 -48.64 -5.26
CA PRO A 282 14.53 -48.08 -6.36
C PRO A 282 13.72 -47.27 -7.39
N GLU A 283 14.41 -46.37 -8.09
CA GLU A 283 13.86 -45.46 -9.10
C GLU A 283 13.13 -46.19 -10.25
N PRO A 284 11.89 -45.81 -10.59
CA PRO A 284 11.29 -46.11 -11.88
C PRO A 284 11.67 -45.04 -12.92
N THR A 285 11.95 -45.52 -14.13
CA THR A 285 12.27 -44.80 -15.36
C THR A 285 11.43 -43.54 -15.60
N PRO A 286 12.00 -42.43 -16.12
CA PRO A 286 11.25 -41.20 -16.39
C PRO A 286 10.10 -41.44 -17.38
N ALA A 287 8.88 -41.08 -16.97
CA ALA A 287 7.73 -41.00 -17.86
C ALA A 287 7.89 -39.83 -18.85
N PRO A 288 7.29 -39.89 -20.05
CA PRO A 288 7.43 -38.86 -21.09
C PRO A 288 6.89 -37.51 -20.61
N GLN A 289 7.64 -36.42 -20.85
CA GLN A 289 7.14 -35.06 -20.65
C GLN A 289 5.89 -34.84 -21.53
N PRO A 290 4.82 -34.20 -21.01
CA PRO A 290 3.68 -33.82 -21.83
C PRO A 290 4.14 -32.90 -22.97
N GLN A 291 3.79 -33.26 -24.20
CA GLN A 291 4.07 -32.46 -25.38
C GLN A 291 3.45 -31.07 -25.22
N GLN A 292 4.27 -30.03 -25.39
CA GLN A 292 3.81 -28.65 -25.49
C GLN A 292 2.79 -28.58 -26.63
N GLN A 293 1.51 -28.40 -26.30
CA GLN A 293 0.49 -28.21 -27.31
C GLN A 293 0.83 -26.93 -28.08
N SER A 294 1.02 -27.07 -29.40
CA SER A 294 1.37 -25.99 -30.32
C SER A 294 0.16 -25.09 -30.54
N VAL A 295 -0.10 -24.22 -29.58
CA VAL A 295 -1.11 -23.17 -29.71
C VAL A 295 -0.60 -22.18 -30.76
N TYR A 296 -1.37 -21.95 -31.82
CA TYR A 296 -1.04 -21.03 -32.91
C TYR A 296 -2.22 -20.08 -33.16
N TYR A 297 -1.93 -18.77 -33.20
CA TYR A 297 -2.90 -17.75 -33.55
C TYR A 297 -2.52 -17.10 -34.88
N GLN A 298 -3.49 -16.99 -35.79
CA GLN A 298 -3.27 -16.38 -37.10
C GLN A 298 -3.00 -14.88 -37.00
N ASN A 299 -3.66 -14.19 -36.05
CA ASN A 299 -3.51 -12.76 -35.77
C ASN A 299 -4.01 -12.45 -34.35
N CYS A 300 -3.88 -11.18 -33.96
CA CYS A 300 -4.27 -10.75 -32.62
C CYS A 300 -5.76 -10.71 -32.35
N THR A 301 -6.61 -10.72 -33.38
CA THR A 301 -8.05 -10.89 -33.18
C THR A 301 -8.37 -12.30 -32.73
N ALA A 302 -7.84 -13.32 -33.42
CA ALA A 302 -8.01 -14.72 -33.04
C ALA A 302 -7.43 -15.01 -31.64
N ALA A 303 -6.30 -14.38 -31.29
CA ALA A 303 -5.72 -14.49 -29.94
C ALA A 303 -6.61 -13.84 -28.86
N ARG A 304 -7.26 -12.70 -29.15
CA ARG A 304 -8.19 -12.04 -28.22
C ARG A 304 -9.50 -12.78 -28.07
N GLU A 305 -10.07 -13.30 -29.16
CA GLU A 305 -11.29 -14.13 -29.15
C GLU A 305 -11.08 -15.44 -28.39
N ALA A 306 -9.91 -16.06 -28.53
CA ALA A 306 -9.53 -17.25 -27.78
C ALA A 306 -9.14 -16.95 -26.32
N GLY A 307 -9.15 -15.68 -25.89
CA GLY A 307 -8.79 -15.27 -24.54
C GLY A 307 -7.30 -15.44 -24.20
N ALA A 308 -6.43 -15.53 -25.20
CA ALA A 308 -5.00 -15.77 -25.04
C ALA A 308 -4.15 -14.49 -25.10
N ALA A 309 -4.69 -13.39 -25.64
CA ALA A 309 -4.01 -12.11 -25.68
C ALA A 309 -4.17 -11.31 -24.35
N PRO A 310 -3.14 -10.57 -23.88
CA PRO A 310 -1.80 -10.48 -24.47
C PRO A 310 -0.96 -11.75 -24.23
N ILE A 311 -0.17 -12.16 -25.24
CA ILE A 311 0.69 -13.34 -25.20
C ILE A 311 2.13 -12.89 -24.95
N TYR A 312 2.78 -13.37 -23.90
CA TYR A 312 4.15 -12.94 -23.53
C TYR A 312 5.24 -13.82 -24.15
N GLN A 313 6.42 -13.25 -24.39
CA GLN A 313 7.56 -13.98 -24.93
C GLN A 313 7.90 -15.23 -24.09
N GLY A 314 7.87 -16.40 -24.74
CA GLY A 314 8.05 -17.71 -24.12
C GLY A 314 6.76 -18.45 -23.75
N GLN A 315 5.57 -17.85 -23.93
CA GLN A 315 4.29 -18.54 -23.78
C GLN A 315 3.87 -19.28 -25.05
N PRO A 316 3.10 -20.40 -24.93
CA PRO A 316 2.47 -21.04 -26.09
C PRO A 316 1.62 -20.05 -26.90
N GLY A 317 1.82 -19.99 -28.21
CA GLY A 317 1.17 -19.02 -29.09
C GLY A 317 1.91 -17.70 -29.28
N TYR A 318 3.00 -17.43 -28.54
CA TYR A 318 3.81 -16.24 -28.75
C TYR A 318 4.57 -16.33 -30.08
N ARG A 319 4.50 -15.26 -30.87
CA ARG A 319 5.26 -15.10 -32.10
C ARG A 319 5.65 -13.64 -32.25
N SER A 320 6.90 -13.36 -32.61
CA SER A 320 7.37 -11.99 -32.83
C SER A 320 6.56 -11.23 -33.88
N GLN A 321 5.93 -11.93 -34.84
CA GLN A 321 5.04 -11.29 -35.83
C GLN A 321 3.71 -10.79 -35.24
N LEU A 322 3.32 -11.27 -34.06
CA LEU A 322 2.14 -10.82 -33.31
C LEU A 322 2.49 -9.72 -32.30
N ASP A 323 3.78 -9.49 -32.07
CA ASP A 323 4.37 -8.48 -31.18
C ASP A 323 4.82 -7.29 -32.03
N ARG A 324 3.88 -6.36 -32.25
CA ARG A 324 4.07 -5.28 -33.22
C ARG A 324 5.20 -4.34 -32.81
N ASP A 325 5.36 -4.07 -31.53
CA ASP A 325 6.35 -3.11 -31.02
C ASP A 325 7.62 -3.78 -30.45
N HIS A 326 7.67 -5.11 -30.48
CA HIS A 326 8.78 -5.98 -30.08
C HIS A 326 9.20 -5.78 -28.61
N ASP A 327 8.24 -5.50 -27.73
CA ASP A 327 8.47 -5.33 -26.30
C ASP A 327 8.41 -6.64 -25.50
N GLY A 328 8.15 -7.76 -26.18
CA GLY A 328 7.99 -9.08 -25.58
C GLY A 328 6.52 -9.43 -25.27
N VAL A 329 5.56 -8.63 -25.73
CA VAL A 329 4.12 -8.82 -25.53
C VAL A 329 3.41 -8.80 -26.89
N ALA A 330 3.07 -9.99 -27.40
CA ALA A 330 2.24 -10.12 -28.58
C ALA A 330 0.77 -9.80 -28.29
N CYS A 331 0.11 -9.10 -29.22
CA CYS A 331 -1.33 -8.83 -29.19
C CYS A 331 -1.85 -7.96 -28.03
N GLU A 332 -1.02 -7.03 -27.56
CA GLU A 332 -1.40 -5.89 -26.70
C GLU A 332 -2.60 -5.07 -27.22
#